data_AF-M7A265-F1
#
_entry.id   AF-M7A265-F1
#
_cell.length_a   1.000
_cell.length_b   1.000
_cell.length_c   1.000
_cell.angle_alpha   90.00
_cell.angle_beta   90.00
_cell.angle_gamma   90.00
#
_symmetry.space_group_name_H-M   'P 1'
#
loop_
_entity.id
_entity.type
_entity.pdbx_description
1 polymer ?
#
loop_
_entity_poly.entity_id
_entity_poly.type
_entity_poly.pdbx_seq_one_letter_code
_entity_poly.pdbx_strand_id
1 'polypeptide(L)' 'MGPSNGDLTKTREVFRELSKFKKDYIPEAKLSMGMSGDYKIAIEEGSDFVRIGSAIFGERN' A
#
# COMPACT_ATOMS: atom_id res chain seq x y z
N MET A 1 4.09 2.28 -1.63
CA MET A 1 4.58 0.93 -2.01
C MET A 1 5.12 0.28 -0.75
N GLY A 2 4.99 -1.04 -0.57
CA GLY A 2 5.62 -1.74 0.55
C GLY A 2 7.16 -1.74 0.44
N PRO A 3 7.88 -2.15 1.49
CA PRO A 3 9.30 -2.44 1.42
C PRO A 3 9.67 -3.33 0.22
N SER A 4 10.77 -3.02 -0.45
CA SER A 4 11.19 -3.68 -1.71
C SER A 4 11.74 -5.10 -1.54
N ASN A 5 11.88 -5.58 -0.30
CA ASN A 5 12.38 -6.93 -0.01
C ASN A 5 11.29 -8.01 -0.10
N GLY A 6 10.03 -7.65 -0.40
CA GLY A 6 8.92 -8.59 -0.54
C GLY A 6 8.37 -9.15 0.77
N ASP A 7 8.82 -8.63 1.92
CA ASP A 7 8.34 -9.06 3.24
C ASP A 7 6.94 -8.50 3.50
N LEU A 8 5.94 -9.38 3.49
CA LEU A 8 4.53 -9.02 3.69
C LEU A 8 4.24 -8.58 5.13
N THR A 9 4.96 -9.10 6.13
CA THR A 9 4.79 -8.70 7.53
C THR A 9 5.27 -7.26 7.70
N LYS A 10 6.48 -6.96 7.20
CA LYS A 10 7.02 -5.61 7.24
C LYS A 10 6.21 -4.63 6.40
N THR A 11 5.67 -5.09 5.27
CA THR A 11 4.74 -4.29 4.45
C THR A 11 3.51 -3.88 5.23
N ARG A 12 2.90 -4.81 5.98
CA ARG A 12 1.74 -4.51 6.81
C ARG A 12 2.08 -3.49 7.90
N GLU A 13 3.20 -3.66 8.59
CA GLU A 13 3.65 -2.74 9.64
C GLU A 13 3.79 -1.31 9.10
N VAL A 14 4.47 -1.14 7.96
CA VAL A 14 4.66 0.17 7.33
C VAL A 14 3.33 0.78 6.88
N PHE A 15 2.44 0.00 6.28
CA PHE A 15 1.12 0.51 5.86
C PHE A 15 0.28 0.93 7.06
N ARG A 16 0.35 0.19 8.17
CA ARG A 16 -0.33 0.55 9.42
C ARG A 16 0.20 1.84 10.01
N GLU A 17 1.52 2.01 10.05
CA GLU A 17 2.16 3.23 10.53
C GLU A 17 1.78 4.44 9.66
N LEU A 18 1.78 4.28 8.34
CA LEU A 18 1.38 5.34 7.42
C LEU A 18 -0.10 5.72 7.59
N SER A 19 -0.98 4.73 7.80
CA SER A 19 -2.39 4.93 8.10
C SER A 19 -2.60 5.70 9.41
N LYS A 20 -1.80 5.43 10.44
CA LYS A 20 -1.78 6.20 11.69
C LYS A 20 -1.28 7.62 11.47
N PHE A 21 -0.14 7.80 10.80
CA PHE A 21 0.40 9.12 10.48
C PHE A 21 -0.62 9.99 9.74
N LYS A 22 -1.31 9.41 8.76
CA LYS A 22 -2.39 10.10 8.05
C LYS A 22 -3.49 10.57 9.00
N LYS A 23 -3.94 9.71 9.91
CA LYS A 23 -4.98 10.04 10.90
C LYS A 23 -4.53 11.13 11.87
N ASP A 24 -3.27 11.07 12.32
CA ASP A 24 -2.76 11.94 13.37
C ASP A 24 -2.40 13.34 12.86
N TYR A 25 -1.89 13.45 11.63
CA TYR A 25 -1.33 14.71 11.12
C TYR A 25 -2.10 15.32 9.96
N ILE A 26 -2.75 14.51 9.13
CA ILE A 26 -3.42 14.96 7.90
C ILE A 26 -4.71 14.16 7.61
N PRO A 27 -5.70 14.20 8.52
CA PRO A 27 -6.87 13.30 8.48
C PRO A 27 -7.71 13.41 7.21
N GLU A 28 -7.69 14.57 6.55
CA GLU A 28 -8.40 14.84 5.30
C GLU A 28 -7.69 14.31 4.05
N ALA A 29 -6.42 13.93 4.15
CA ALA A 29 -5.65 13.45 3.01
C ALA A 29 -6.18 12.10 2.49
N LYS A 30 -5.82 11.77 1.25
CA LYS A 30 -6.07 10.44 0.67
C LYS A 30 -4.81 9.60 0.71
N LEU A 31 -4.97 8.34 1.11
CA LEU A 31 -3.86 7.42 1.28
C LEU A 31 -3.70 6.56 0.01
N SER A 32 -2.62 6.80 -0.74
CA SER A 32 -2.30 6.01 -1.93
C SER A 32 -1.16 5.03 -1.63
N MET A 33 -1.50 3.78 -1.34
CA MET A 33 -0.53 2.72 -1.06
C MET A 33 -0.97 1.36 -1.62
N GLY A 34 -0.02 0.43 -1.75
CA GLY A 34 -0.22 -0.83 -2.47
C GLY A 34 0.12 -0.77 -3.97
N MET A 35 0.68 -1.87 -4.45
CA MET A 35 1.07 -2.23 -5.80
C MET A 35 0.53 -3.65 -6.13
N SER A 36 0.77 -4.16 -7.34
CA SER A 36 0.28 -5.48 -7.78
C SER A 36 0.49 -6.63 -6.78
N GLY A 37 1.60 -6.64 -6.01
CA GLY A 37 1.94 -7.72 -5.08
C GLY A 37 1.38 -7.58 -3.65
N ASP A 38 0.97 -6.38 -3.24
CA ASP A 38 0.65 -6.06 -1.84
C ASP A 38 -0.65 -5.25 -1.68
N TYR A 39 -1.42 -5.03 -2.77
CA TYR A 39 -2.64 -4.22 -2.74
C TYR A 39 -3.70 -4.73 -1.76
N LYS A 40 -3.78 -6.05 -1.51
CA LYS A 40 -4.72 -6.62 -0.53
C LYS A 40 -4.41 -6.14 0.89
N ILE A 41 -3.13 -6.18 1.27
CA ILE A 41 -2.65 -5.66 2.56
C ILE A 41 -2.90 -4.14 2.63
N ALA A 42 -2.67 -3.42 1.53
CA ALA A 42 -2.93 -1.99 1.47
C ALA A 42 -4.41 -1.65 1.73
N ILE A 43 -5.34 -2.42 1.17
CA ILE A 43 -6.78 -2.25 1.41
C ILE A 43 -7.11 -2.51 2.89
N GLU A 44 -6.60 -3.60 3.46
CA GLU A 44 -6.83 -3.95 4.87
C GLU A 44 -6.30 -2.89 5.85
N GLU A 45 -5.19 -2.22 5.53
CA GLU A 45 -4.61 -1.16 6.38
C GLU A 45 -5.15 0.25 6.04
N GLY A 46 -6.13 0.37 5.14
CA GLY A 46 -6.92 1.58 4.93
C GLY A 46 -6.47 2.48 3.77
N SER A 47 -5.93 1.91 2.70
CA SER A 47 -5.63 2.64 1.46
C SER A 47 -6.91 3.13 0.76
N ASP A 48 -6.94 4.40 0.34
CA ASP A 48 -7.97 4.94 -0.55
C ASP A 48 -7.72 4.58 -2.02
N PHE A 49 -6.44 4.43 -2.40
CA PHE A 49 -6.03 4.15 -3.79
C PHE A 49 -4.92 3.10 -3.85
N VAL A 50 -5.11 2.08 -4.70
CA VAL A 50 -4.08 1.09 -5.03
C VAL A 50 -3.58 1.30 -6.46
N ARG A 51 -2.31 0.96 -6.74
CA ARG A 51 -1.70 1.13 -8.07
C ARG A 51 -1.41 -0.24 -8.69
N ILE A 52 -2.24 -0.70 -9.61
CA ILE A 52 -2.11 -2.04 -10.18
C ILE A 52 -1.55 -1.97 -11.61
N GLY A 53 -0.41 -2.63 -11.82
CA GLY A 53 0.27 -2.69 -13.11
C GLY A 53 0.33 -4.12 -13.63
N SER A 54 1.37 -4.86 -13.23
CA SER A 54 1.61 -6.24 -13.67
C SER A 54 0.47 -7.22 -13.43
N ALA A 55 -0.35 -7.04 -12.38
CA ALA A 55 -1.51 -7.91 -12.17
C ALA A 55 -2.66 -7.67 -13.17
N ILE A 56 -2.67 -6.55 -13.89
CA ILE A 56 -3.61 -6.27 -14.98
C ILE A 56 -2.96 -6.53 -16.34
N PHE A 57 -1.73 -6.01 -16.54
CA PHE A 57 -1.09 -5.96 -17.86
C PHE A 57 0.00 -7.03 -18.08
N GLY A 58 0.37 -7.81 -17.07
CA GLY A 58 1.48 -8.75 -17.14
C GLY A 58 2.86 -8.12 -16.96
N GLU A 59 3.90 -8.92 -17.15
CA GLU A 59 5.29 -8.49 -17.10
C GLU A 59 5.62 -7.52 -18.24
N ARG A 60 6.63 -6.66 -18.02
CA ARG A 60 7.13 -5.77 -19.08
C ARG A 60 8.04 -6.56 -20.01
N ASN A 61 7.90 -6.33 -21.32
CA ASN A 61 8.84 -6.81 -22.33
C ASN A 61 10.15 -6.02 -22.30
#